data_AF-A0A2M9P6E2-F1
#
_entry.id   AF-A0A2M9P6E2-F1
#
_cell.length_a   1.000
_cell.length_b   1.000
_cell.length_c   1.000
_cell.angle_alpha   90.00
_cell.angle_beta   90.00
_cell.angle_gamma   90.00
#
_symmetry.space_group_name_H-M   'P 1'
#
loop_
_entity.id
_entity.type
_entity.pdbx_description
1 polymer ?
#
loop_
_entity_poly.entity_id
_entity_poly.type
_entity_poly.pdbx_seq_one_letter_code
_entity_poly.pdbx_strand_id
1 'polypeptide(L)'
;MSVFERYLTVWVGLCIVVGVALGHVLPGVFQAIGAVEYANVNIPMAALIWLMIIPMLVRIDFASLGKVGAYWRGIGVTLFVNWAVKPFSMALLGWLFIGYLFRPWLPADQIDSYIAGLII
;
A
#
# COMPACT_ATOMS: atom_id res chain seq x y z
N MET A 1 -11.15 6.66 -23.14
CA MET A 1 -11.47 5.77 -22.01
C MET A 1 -11.53 4.36 -22.55
N SER A 2 -10.44 3.61 -22.41
CA SER A 2 -10.43 2.19 -22.79
C SER A 2 -11.40 1.40 -21.89
N VAL A 3 -11.86 0.23 -22.35
CA VAL A 3 -12.72 -0.66 -21.53
C VAL A 3 -12.01 -1.01 -20.20
N PHE A 4 -10.69 -1.12 -20.22
CA PHE A 4 -9.86 -1.36 -19.05
C PHE A 4 -9.92 -0.20 -18.04
N GLU A 5 -9.70 1.04 -18.47
CA GLU A 5 -9.78 2.23 -17.61
C GLU A 5 -11.16 2.38 -16.99
N ARG A 6 -12.21 2.10 -17.77
CA ARG A 6 -13.60 2.21 -17.30
C ARG A 6 -13.97 1.22 -16.21
N TYR A 7 -13.43 -0.01 -16.29
CA TYR A 7 -13.74 -1.08 -15.34
C TYR A 7 -12.57 -1.41 -14.41
N LEU A 8 -11.62 -0.48 -14.22
CA LEU A 8 -10.42 -0.69 -13.42
C LEU A 8 -10.74 -1.21 -12.01
N THR A 9 -11.76 -0.63 -11.34
CA THR A 9 -12.20 -1.07 -10.01
C THR A 9 -12.67 -2.53 -9.99
N VAL A 10 -13.36 -2.98 -11.04
CA VAL A 10 -13.82 -4.37 -11.17
C VAL A 10 -12.63 -5.30 -11.38
N TRP A 11 -11.70 -4.92 -12.25
CA TRP A 11 -10.47 -5.69 -12.47
C TRP A 11 -9.63 -5.81 -11.21
N VAL A 12 -9.44 -4.72 -10.47
CA VAL A 12 -8.72 -4.74 -9.18
C VAL A 12 -9.43 -5.65 -8.18
N GLY A 13 -10.75 -5.54 -8.06
CA GLY A 13 -11.54 -6.43 -7.20
C GLY A 13 -11.39 -7.91 -7.58
N LEU A 14 -11.42 -8.23 -8.87
CA LEU A 14 -11.22 -9.58 -9.38
C LEU A 14 -9.79 -10.08 -9.07
N CYS A 15 -8.77 -9.25 -9.28
CA CYS A 15 -7.39 -9.58 -8.91
C CYS A 15 -7.22 -9.89 -7.42
N ILE A 16 -7.90 -9.13 -6.54
CA ILE A 16 -7.89 -9.39 -5.09
C ILE A 16 -8.53 -10.75 -4.79
N VAL A 17 -9.73 -11.01 -5.31
CA VAL A 17 -10.46 -12.27 -5.07
C VAL A 17 -9.66 -13.48 -5.57
N VAL A 18 -9.13 -13.39 -6.79
CA VAL A 18 -8.31 -14.45 -7.38
C VAL A 18 -7.01 -14.63 -6.59
N GLY A 19 -6.35 -13.55 -6.20
CA GLY A 19 -5.13 -13.60 -5.39
C GLY A 19 -5.35 -14.29 -4.04
N VAL A 20 -6.42 -13.94 -3.33
CA VAL A 20 -6.81 -14.58 -2.07
C VAL A 20 -7.12 -16.06 -2.27
N ALA A 21 -7.95 -16.41 -3.27
CA ALA A 21 -8.29 -17.80 -3.57
C ALA A 21 -7.05 -18.64 -3.89
N LEU A 22 -6.14 -18.12 -4.72
CA LEU A 22 -4.87 -18.78 -5.04
C LEU A 22 -3.98 -18.93 -3.79
N GLY A 23 -3.95 -17.93 -2.91
CA GLY A 23 -3.23 -17.99 -1.63
C GLY A 23 -3.73 -19.12 -0.72
N HIS A 24 -5.03 -19.40 -0.73
CA HIS A 24 -5.62 -20.51 0.03
C HIS A 24 -5.39 -21.88 -0.61
N VAL A 25 -5.42 -21.99 -1.95
CA VAL A 25 -5.29 -23.28 -2.65
C VAL A 25 -3.83 -23.71 -2.80
N LEU A 26 -2.90 -22.76 -2.97
CA LEU A 26 -1.47 -23.02 -3.20
C LEU A 26 -0.60 -22.30 -2.15
N PRO A 27 -0.80 -22.53 -0.84
CA PRO A 27 -0.10 -21.78 0.21
C PRO A 27 1.41 -21.93 0.14
N GLY A 28 1.92 -23.11 -0.24
CA GLY A 28 3.35 -23.36 -0.37
C GLY A 28 4.04 -22.52 -1.45
N VAL A 29 3.34 -22.19 -2.54
CA VAL A 29 3.89 -21.32 -3.61
C VAL A 29 4.00 -19.89 -3.11
N PHE A 30 2.96 -19.38 -2.45
CA PHE A 30 2.97 -18.02 -1.88
C PHE A 30 3.97 -17.88 -0.73
N GLN A 31 4.14 -18.92 0.10
CA GLN A 31 5.19 -18.96 1.12
C GLN A 31 6.59 -18.98 0.51
N ALA A 32 6.81 -19.75 -0.58
CA ALA A 32 8.10 -19.76 -1.28
C ALA A 32 8.43 -18.40 -1.89
N ILE A 33 7.45 -17.73 -2.53
CA ILE A 33 7.60 -16.36 -3.05
C ILE A 33 7.82 -15.35 -1.91
N GLY A 34 7.10 -15.52 -0.79
CA GLY A 34 7.27 -14.75 0.44
C GLY A 34 8.68 -14.85 1.01
N ALA A 35 9.22 -16.07 1.03
CA ALA A 35 10.56 -16.39 1.53
C ALA A 35 11.69 -15.92 0.63
N VAL A 36 11.40 -15.47 -0.61
CA VAL A 36 12.36 -14.71 -1.42
C VAL A 36 12.45 -13.28 -0.89
N GLU A 37 13.01 -13.16 0.31
CA GLU A 37 13.26 -11.89 0.97
C GLU A 37 14.73 -11.74 1.31
N TYR A 38 15.19 -10.49 1.29
CA TYR A 38 16.50 -10.11 1.77
C TYR A 38 16.34 -8.98 2.79
N ALA A 39 16.86 -9.17 3.99
CA ALA A 39 16.72 -8.21 5.10
C ALA A 39 15.25 -7.80 5.39
N ASN A 40 14.32 -8.78 5.42
CA ASN A 40 12.87 -8.58 5.60
C ASN A 40 12.18 -7.80 4.45
N VAL A 41 12.83 -7.68 3.29
CA VAL A 41 12.25 -7.06 2.10
C VAL A 41 11.99 -8.14 1.05
N ASN A 42 10.72 -8.37 0.74
CA ASN A 42 10.32 -9.32 -0.30
C ASN A 42 10.78 -8.81 -1.68
N ILE A 43 11.72 -9.53 -2.30
CA ILE A 43 12.38 -9.12 -3.55
C ILE A 43 11.37 -9.09 -4.72
N PRO A 44 10.49 -10.10 -4.91
CA PRO A 44 9.44 -10.04 -5.93
C PRO A 44 8.56 -8.79 -5.82
N MET A 45 8.08 -8.48 -4.62
CA MET A 45 7.26 -7.28 -4.38
C MET A 45 8.03 -5.99 -4.60
N ALA A 46 9.29 -5.92 -4.14
CA ALA A 46 10.15 -4.76 -4.37
C ALA A 46 10.35 -4.49 -5.87
N ALA A 47 10.55 -5.54 -6.68
CA ALA A 47 10.69 -5.40 -8.13
C ALA A 47 9.41 -4.84 -8.78
N LEU A 48 8.22 -5.33 -8.38
CA LEU A 48 6.94 -4.81 -8.86
C LEU A 48 6.71 -3.34 -8.48
N ILE A 49 7.07 -2.96 -7.25
CA ILE A 49 6.99 -1.57 -6.79
C ILE A 49 7.94 -0.69 -7.61
N TRP A 50 9.18 -1.11 -7.84
CA TRP A 50 10.14 -0.37 -8.67
C TRP A 50 9.66 -0.21 -10.11
N LEU A 51 9.07 -1.25 -10.69
CA LEU A 51 8.46 -1.18 -12.02
C LEU A 51 7.36 -0.11 -12.10
N MET A 52 6.64 0.13 -11.00
CA MET A 52 5.65 1.20 -10.89
C MET A 52 6.28 2.59 -10.66
N ILE A 53 7.34 2.67 -9.86
CA ILE A 53 8.01 3.94 -9.49
C ILE A 53 8.81 4.52 -10.66
N ILE A 54 9.58 3.69 -11.40
CA ILE A 54 10.48 4.16 -12.46
C ILE A 54 9.75 5.03 -13.52
N PRO A 55 8.60 4.61 -14.09
CA PRO A 55 7.87 5.42 -15.06
C PRO A 55 7.42 6.78 -14.51
N MET A 56 7.07 6.84 -13.22
CA MET A 56 6.68 8.10 -12.58
C MET A 56 7.89 9.03 -12.41
N LEU A 57 9.05 8.49 -12.02
CA LEU A 57 10.29 9.28 -11.85
C LEU A 57 10.78 9.89 -13.16
N VAL A 58 10.74 9.14 -14.27
CA VAL A 58 11.18 9.62 -15.59
C VAL A 58 10.30 10.76 -16.11
N ARG A 59 9.05 10.89 -15.63
CA ARG A 59 8.13 11.96 -16.00
C ARG A 59 8.37 13.27 -15.23
N ILE A 60 9.28 13.30 -14.26
CA ILE A 60 9.55 14.50 -13.47
C ILE A 60 10.34 15.51 -14.29
N ASP A 61 9.79 16.71 -14.44
CA ASP A 61 10.47 17.85 -15.05
C ASP A 61 11.27 18.62 -13.98
N PHE A 62 12.60 18.50 -14.01
CA PHE A 62 13.49 19.17 -13.07
C PHE A 62 13.45 20.70 -13.17
N ALA A 63 13.07 21.28 -14.32
CA ALA A 63 12.93 22.72 -14.46
C ALA A 63 11.74 23.27 -13.64
N SER A 64 10.73 22.46 -13.39
CA SER A 64 9.57 22.81 -12.57
C SER A 64 9.88 22.84 -11.06
N LEU A 65 10.91 22.13 -10.61
CA LEU A 65 11.31 22.06 -9.20
C LEU A 65 11.75 23.42 -8.65
N GLY A 66 12.37 24.28 -9.47
CA GLY A 66 12.77 25.63 -9.05
C GLY A 66 11.60 26.55 -8.70
N LYS A 67 10.38 26.24 -9.19
CA LYS A 67 9.16 27.05 -8.95
C LYS A 67 8.35 26.57 -7.74
N VAL A 68 8.74 25.47 -7.10
CA VAL A 68 8.09 24.86 -5.93
C VAL A 68 7.94 25.86 -4.78
N GLY A 69 8.94 26.71 -4.56
CA GLY A 69 8.91 27.74 -3.51
C GLY A 69 7.77 28.76 -3.68
N ALA A 70 7.34 29.05 -4.91
CA ALA A 70 6.21 29.95 -5.17
C ALA A 70 4.87 29.37 -4.67
N TYR A 71 4.78 28.05 -4.55
CA TYR A 71 3.58 27.31 -4.12
C TYR A 71 3.71 26.68 -2.73
N TRP A 72 4.59 27.23 -1.87
CA TRP A 72 4.93 26.65 -0.57
C TRP A 72 3.71 26.40 0.34
N ARG A 73 2.66 27.23 0.27
CA ARG A 73 1.43 27.03 1.06
C ARG A 73 0.69 25.76 0.65
N GLY A 74 0.52 25.55 -0.66
CA GLY A 74 -0.15 24.35 -1.18
C GLY A 74 0.67 23.09 -0.91
N ILE A 75 1.98 23.17 -1.10
CA ILE A 75 2.89 22.04 -0.85
C ILE A 75 2.97 21.73 0.64
N GLY A 76 3.02 22.75 1.50
CA GLY A 76 3.02 22.59 2.95
C GLY A 76 1.76 21.89 3.45
N VAL A 77 0.58 22.27 2.94
CA VAL A 77 -0.67 21.57 3.27
C VAL A 77 -0.65 20.13 2.79
N THR A 78 -0.26 19.87 1.54
CA THR A 78 -0.19 18.50 1.00
C THR A 78 0.80 17.64 1.78
N LEU A 79 1.96 18.18 2.14
CA LEU A 79 2.97 17.48 2.92
C LEU A 79 2.45 17.19 4.33
N PHE A 80 1.83 18.18 4.99
CA PHE A 80 1.23 18.00 6.30
C PHE A 80 0.13 16.94 6.29
N VAL A 81 -0.77 16.96 5.31
CA VAL A 81 -1.81 15.94 5.21
C VAL A 81 -1.20 14.56 4.94
N ASN A 82 -0.23 14.46 4.03
CA ASN A 82 0.35 13.18 3.65
C ASN A 82 1.27 12.57 4.72
N TRP A 83 1.98 13.39 5.50
CA TRP A 83 2.95 12.92 6.49
C TRP A 83 2.46 13.01 7.95
N ALA A 84 1.56 13.93 8.28
CA ALA A 84 1.02 14.07 9.63
C ALA A 84 -0.42 13.57 9.74
N VAL A 85 -1.30 13.86 8.79
CA VAL A 85 -2.70 13.40 8.93
C VAL A 85 -2.83 11.93 8.56
N LYS A 86 -2.29 11.51 7.42
CA LYS A 86 -2.48 10.17 6.88
C LYS A 86 -1.91 9.05 7.79
N PRO A 87 -0.65 9.08 8.27
CA PRO A 87 -0.11 7.99 9.09
C PRO A 87 -0.82 7.85 10.44
N PHE A 88 -1.16 8.99 11.06
CA PHE A 88 -1.85 8.99 12.34
C PHE A 88 -3.31 8.58 12.21
N SER A 89 -3.96 8.94 11.10
CA SER A 89 -5.32 8.45 10.79
C SER A 89 -5.31 6.95 10.55
N MET A 90 -4.33 6.41 9.81
CA MET A 90 -4.16 4.97 9.61
C MET A 90 -3.95 4.23 10.93
N ALA A 91 -3.05 4.73 11.79
CA ALA A 91 -2.83 4.17 13.12
C ALA A 91 -4.07 4.25 14.02
N LEU A 92 -4.75 5.39 14.05
CA LEU A 92 -5.96 5.59 14.85
C LEU A 92 -7.08 4.64 14.40
N LEU A 93 -7.32 4.54 13.10
CA LEU A 93 -8.35 3.66 12.54
C LEU A 93 -7.97 2.19 12.73
N GLY A 94 -6.71 1.82 12.48
CA GLY A 94 -6.21 0.46 12.73
C GLY A 94 -6.39 0.05 14.18
N TRP A 95 -6.00 0.91 15.13
CA TRP A 95 -6.20 0.68 16.56
C TRP A 95 -7.68 0.57 16.93
N LEU A 96 -8.52 1.49 16.47
CA LEU A 96 -9.95 1.51 16.81
C LEU A 96 -10.69 0.28 16.27
N PHE A 97 -10.47 -0.04 15.00
CA PHE A 97 -11.18 -1.13 14.34
C PHE A 97 -10.58 -2.49 14.71
N ILE A 98 -9.28 -2.69 14.60
CA ILE A 98 -8.65 -4.01 14.84
C ILE A 98 -8.36 -4.25 16.32
N GLY A 99 -7.88 -3.22 17.02
CA GLY A 99 -7.51 -3.32 18.44
C GLY A 99 -8.70 -3.31 19.41
N TYR A 100 -9.84 -2.74 19.02
CA TYR A 100 -11.02 -2.65 19.89
C TYR A 100 -12.27 -3.31 19.27
N LEU A 101 -12.78 -2.79 18.15
CA LEU A 101 -14.09 -3.21 17.62
C LEU A 101 -14.10 -4.67 17.13
N PHE A 102 -13.10 -5.06 16.33
CA PHE A 102 -13.03 -6.37 15.69
C PHE A 102 -12.17 -7.38 16.45
N ARG A 103 -11.57 -6.97 17.57
CA ARG A 103 -10.73 -7.83 18.41
C ARG A 103 -11.35 -9.20 18.75
N PRO A 104 -12.66 -9.33 19.07
CA PRO A 104 -13.26 -10.63 19.39
C PRO A 104 -13.35 -11.59 18.19
N TRP A 105 -13.29 -11.08 16.96
CA TRP A 105 -13.42 -11.89 15.74
C TRP A 105 -12.07 -12.20 15.08
N LEU A 106 -10.96 -11.72 15.65
CA LEU A 106 -9.62 -11.87 15.08
C LEU A 106 -8.76 -12.82 15.93
N PRO A 107 -7.87 -13.61 15.30
CA PRO A 107 -6.87 -14.41 16.01
C PRO A 107 -5.99 -13.51 16.87
N ALA A 108 -5.93 -13.78 18.18
CA ALA A 108 -5.25 -12.93 19.15
C ALA A 108 -3.74 -12.76 18.89
N ASP A 109 -3.13 -13.77 18.26
CA ASP A 109 -1.73 -13.82 17.85
C ASP A 109 -1.40 -12.95 16.63
N GLN A 110 -2.42 -12.55 15.85
CA GLN A 110 -2.23 -11.83 14.57
C GLN A 110 -2.67 -10.37 14.64
N ILE A 111 -3.29 -9.93 15.73
CA ILE A 111 -3.80 -8.56 15.88
C ILE A 111 -2.70 -7.52 15.62
N ASP A 112 -1.52 -7.71 16.21
CA ASP A 112 -0.40 -6.77 16.03
C ASP A 112 0.11 -6.79 14.58
N SER A 113 0.10 -7.95 13.92
CA SER A 113 0.47 -8.08 12.50
C SER A 113 -0.55 -7.40 11.58
N TYR A 114 -1.85 -7.48 11.90
CA TYR A 114 -2.91 -6.79 11.15
C TYR A 114 -2.86 -5.28 11.34
N ILE A 115 -2.61 -4.80 12.56
CA ILE A 115 -2.43 -3.37 12.83
C ILE A 115 -1.18 -2.86 12.12
N ALA A 116 -0.06 -3.58 12.21
CA ALA A 116 1.15 -3.25 11.46
C ALA A 116 0.84 -3.16 9.96
N GLY A 117 0.18 -4.17 9.39
CA GLY A 117 -0.25 -4.19 7.98
C GLY A 117 -1.09 -2.99 7.53
N LEU A 118 -1.85 -2.35 8.43
CA LEU A 118 -2.69 -1.19 8.12
C LEU A 118 -1.97 0.17 8.24
N ILE A 119 -0.82 0.20 8.91
CA ILE A 119 -0.04 1.43 9.18
C ILE A 119 1.06 1.64 8.13
N ILE A 120 1.50 0.57 7.47
CA ILE A 120 2.51 0.58 6.40
C ILE A 120 1.86 1.02 5.07
#